data_AF-A0AAU0S773-F1
#
_entry.id   AF-A0AAU0S773-F1
#
_cell.length_a   1.000
_cell.length_b   1.000
_cell.length_c   1.000
_cell.angle_alpha   90.00
_cell.angle_beta   90.00
_cell.angle_gamma   90.00
#
_symmetry.space_group_name_H-M   'P 1'
#
loop_
_entity.id
_entity.type
_entity.pdbx_description
1 polymer ?
#
loop_
_entity_poly.entity_id
_entity_poly.type
_entity_poly.pdbx_seq_one_letter_code
_entity_poly.pdbx_strand_id
1 'polypeptide(L)'
;MHAATALLMEKIMNKADRSLQAARSNNDSDANDLHGMPLPRLIAPNILPFRRTIRRPELRQIVPLADTTIYDMERRGEFPRRFNLTARCVVWDLTEVEAWLDARRQASDSAQIKRAPSPDVRQRKHRPVKATPVS
;
A
#
# COMPACT_ATOMS: atom_id res chain seq x y z
N MET A 1 -28.57 -32.10 -32.19
CA MET A 1 -28.82 -31.01 -31.22
C MET A 1 -27.57 -30.16 -30.99
N HIS A 2 -27.10 -29.38 -31.98
CA HIS A 2 -25.92 -28.50 -31.80
C HIS A 2 -25.96 -27.19 -32.63
N ALA A 3 -27.09 -26.81 -33.23
CA ALA A 3 -27.16 -25.65 -34.13
C ALA A 3 -27.73 -24.36 -33.52
N ALA A 4 -28.05 -24.34 -32.21
CA ALA A 4 -28.76 -23.22 -31.58
C ALA A 4 -27.90 -22.35 -30.63
N THR A 5 -26.63 -22.69 -30.40
CA THR A 5 -25.74 -21.91 -29.51
C THR A 5 -24.75 -21.00 -30.25
N ALA A 6 -24.64 -21.07 -31.57
CA ALA A 6 -23.72 -20.23 -32.34
C ALA A 6 -24.26 -18.81 -32.61
N LEU A 7 -25.59 -18.61 -32.57
CA LEU A 7 -26.20 -17.33 -32.98
C LEU A 7 -26.20 -16.24 -31.89
N LEU A 8 -25.76 -16.55 -30.66
CA LEU A 8 -25.74 -15.59 -29.54
C LEU A 8 -24.38 -14.89 -29.34
N MET A 9 -23.30 -15.40 -29.94
CA MET A 9 -21.97 -14.76 -29.84
C MET A 9 -21.65 -13.82 -31.01
N GLU A 10 -22.36 -13.93 -32.14
CA GLU A 10 -22.18 -13.00 -33.28
C GLU A 10 -22.90 -11.66 -33.12
N LYS A 11 -23.83 -11.56 -32.15
CA LYS A 11 -24.60 -10.32 -31.89
C LYS A 11 -23.96 -9.39 -30.86
N ILE A 12 -22.90 -9.84 -30.18
CA ILE A 12 -22.15 -9.04 -29.19
C ILE A 12 -20.96 -8.31 -29.84
N MET A 13 -20.41 -8.80 -30.95
CA MET A 13 -19.24 -8.20 -31.59
C MET A 13 -19.52 -7.18 -32.71
N ASN A 14 -20.77 -6.99 -33.13
CA ASN A 14 -21.10 -6.11 -34.27
C ASN A 14 -22.09 -4.99 -33.90
N LYS A 15 -21.72 -4.14 -32.95
CA LYS A 15 -22.44 -2.88 -32.64
C LYS A 15 -21.49 -1.73 -32.28
N ALA A 16 -20.37 -1.64 -32.96
CA ALA A 16 -19.48 -0.48 -32.86
C ALA A 16 -18.82 -0.07 -34.18
N ASP A 17 -19.26 -0.60 -35.33
CA ASP A 17 -18.86 -0.10 -36.65
C ASP A 17 -20.07 0.55 -37.34
N ARG A 18 -20.51 1.68 -36.80
CA ARG A 18 -21.47 2.53 -37.49
C ARG A 18 -21.11 3.98 -37.27
N SER A 19 -20.65 4.59 -38.36
CA SER A 19 -20.52 6.03 -38.62
C SER A 19 -19.08 6.56 -38.62
N LEU A 20 -18.21 5.95 -39.42
CA LEU A 20 -17.08 6.67 -40.02
C LEU A 20 -17.24 6.72 -41.54
N GLN A 21 -18.15 7.58 -42.00
CA GLN A 21 -17.96 8.23 -43.29
C GLN A 21 -18.66 9.58 -43.30
N ALA A 22 -17.97 10.58 -43.84
CA ALA A 22 -18.45 11.90 -44.27
C ALA A 22 -18.35 13.07 -43.28
N ALA A 23 -17.13 13.59 -43.12
CA ALA A 23 -16.88 15.03 -43.20
C ALA A 23 -15.46 15.27 -43.75
N ARG A 24 -15.38 15.73 -45.00
CA ARG A 24 -14.19 16.41 -45.55
C ARG A 24 -14.13 17.81 -44.94
N SER A 25 -12.94 18.30 -44.55
CA SER A 25 -12.44 19.61 -44.99
C SER A 25 -10.99 19.79 -44.55
N ASN A 26 -10.14 20.17 -45.51
CA ASN A 26 -8.79 20.67 -45.30
C ASN A 26 -8.85 22.08 -44.70
N ASN A 27 -7.93 22.41 -43.80
CA ASN A 27 -7.30 23.72 -43.60
C ASN A 27 -6.22 23.51 -42.52
N ASP A 28 -4.96 23.54 -42.92
CA ASP A 28 -4.11 24.74 -42.86
C ASP A 28 -3.81 25.18 -41.43
N SER A 29 -2.56 24.91 -41.05
CA SER A 29 -1.71 25.77 -40.23
C SER A 29 -2.28 26.20 -38.88
N ASP A 30 -1.87 25.50 -37.82
CA ASP A 30 -1.41 26.21 -36.64
C ASP A 30 -0.10 25.59 -36.16
N ALA A 31 0.95 26.39 -36.32
CA ALA A 31 2.21 26.19 -35.64
C ALA A 31 1.96 26.21 -34.13
N ASN A 32 2.78 25.44 -33.40
CA ASN A 32 2.93 25.49 -31.94
C ASN A 32 2.05 24.54 -31.12
N ASP A 33 2.38 23.24 -31.09
CA ASP A 33 2.01 22.39 -29.96
C ASP A 33 3.11 21.38 -29.61
N LEU A 34 4.22 21.91 -29.09
CA LEU A 34 5.27 21.15 -28.41
C LEU A 34 5.02 21.10 -26.89
N HIS A 35 3.75 21.07 -26.46
CA HIS A 35 3.37 21.14 -25.04
C HIS A 35 2.36 20.05 -24.66
N GLY A 36 2.76 18.78 -24.78
CA GLY A 36 1.82 17.69 -24.47
C GLY A 36 2.41 16.30 -24.29
N MET A 37 3.73 16.15 -24.09
CA MET A 37 4.28 14.87 -23.63
C MET A 37 4.23 14.82 -22.11
N PRO A 38 3.27 14.12 -21.46
CA PRO A 38 3.51 13.71 -20.09
C PRO A 38 4.70 12.76 -20.16
N LEU A 39 5.86 13.22 -19.69
CA LEU A 39 7.01 12.34 -19.51
C LEU A 39 6.50 11.07 -18.81
N PRO A 40 6.74 9.86 -19.34
CA PRO A 40 6.41 8.65 -18.61
C PRO A 40 7.17 8.79 -17.30
N ARG A 41 6.44 8.90 -16.18
CA ARG A 41 7.06 8.79 -14.86
C ARG A 41 7.70 7.43 -14.87
N LEU A 42 9.01 7.39 -15.13
CA LEU A 42 9.82 6.22 -14.89
C LEU A 42 9.86 6.08 -13.38
N ILE A 43 8.77 5.56 -12.80
CA ILE A 43 8.79 4.91 -11.51
C ILE A 43 9.60 3.66 -11.78
N ALA A 44 10.92 3.81 -11.86
CA ALA A 44 11.83 2.69 -11.77
C ALA A 44 11.72 2.23 -10.32
N PRO A 45 11.09 1.06 -10.02
CA PRO A 45 11.16 0.52 -8.69
C PRO A 45 12.61 0.13 -8.47
N ASN A 46 13.37 1.01 -7.82
CA ASN A 46 14.72 0.81 -7.29
C ASN A 46 15.49 -0.37 -7.95
N ILE A 47 15.94 -0.20 -9.20
CA ILE A 47 16.62 -1.25 -9.99
C ILE A 47 18.10 -1.37 -9.59
N LEU A 48 18.43 -0.96 -8.37
CA LEU A 48 19.79 -1.00 -7.88
C LEU A 48 20.03 -2.41 -7.32
N PRO A 49 21.05 -3.15 -7.81
CA PRO A 49 21.33 -4.51 -7.37
C PRO A 49 21.89 -4.58 -5.94
N PHE A 50 21.85 -3.47 -5.19
CA PHE A 50 22.35 -3.38 -3.84
C PHE A 50 21.21 -3.33 -2.82
N ARG A 51 21.49 -3.93 -1.66
CA ARG A 51 20.56 -3.90 -0.54
C ARG A 51 20.34 -2.46 -0.11
N ARG A 52 19.09 -2.01 -0.16
CA ARG A 52 18.73 -0.66 0.25
C ARG A 52 18.73 -0.59 1.78
N THR A 53 19.48 0.35 2.32
CA THR A 53 19.51 0.61 3.76
C THR A 53 18.75 1.89 4.07
N ILE A 54 17.93 1.86 5.10
CA ILE A 54 17.12 3.00 5.54
C ILE A 54 17.65 3.59 6.85
N ARG A 55 17.53 4.91 6.97
CA ARG A 55 17.86 5.65 8.21
C ARG A 55 16.58 5.90 9.02
N ARG A 56 16.75 6.30 10.28
CA ARG A 56 15.65 6.68 11.21
C ARG A 56 14.48 7.46 10.61
N PRO A 57 14.68 8.60 9.89
CA PRO A 57 13.55 9.37 9.39
C PRO A 57 12.71 8.60 8.37
N GLU A 58 13.36 7.83 7.49
CA GLU A 58 12.71 6.97 6.50
C GLU A 58 12.05 5.76 7.18
N LEU A 59 12.72 5.15 8.15
CA LEU A 59 12.14 4.06 8.94
C LEU A 59 10.83 4.48 9.59
N ARG A 60 10.74 5.70 10.14
CA ARG A 60 9.52 6.21 10.76
C ARG A 60 8.37 6.44 9.76
N GLN A 61 8.69 6.69 8.49
CA GLN A 61 7.69 6.80 7.43
C GLN A 61 7.08 5.44 7.08
N ILE A 62 7.91 4.39 7.10
CA ILE A 62 7.49 3.02 6.77
C ILE A 62 6.83 2.34 7.97
N VAL A 63 7.47 2.46 9.14
CA VAL A 63 7.05 1.88 10.41
C VAL A 63 6.67 3.03 11.34
N PRO A 64 5.37 3.36 11.47
CA PRO A 64 4.90 4.45 12.33
C PRO A 64 4.90 4.06 13.82
N LEU A 65 6.03 3.55 14.30
CA LEU A 65 6.27 3.23 15.71
C LEU A 65 7.22 4.28 16.32
N ALA A 66 7.07 4.48 17.63
CA ALA A 66 7.98 5.34 18.38
C ALA A 66 9.38 4.70 18.47
N ASP A 67 10.43 5.53 18.49
CA ASP A 67 11.81 5.06 18.60
C ASP A 67 12.01 4.17 19.84
N THR A 68 11.40 4.53 20.97
CA THR A 68 11.44 3.74 22.21
C THR A 68 10.84 2.35 22.03
N THR A 69 9.70 2.25 21.34
CA THR A 69 9.07 0.97 21.01
C THR A 69 9.98 0.12 20.13
N ILE A 70 10.63 0.72 19.12
CA ILE A 70 11.58 0.01 18.25
C ILE A 70 12.74 -0.54 19.09
N TYR A 71 13.28 0.25 20.02
CA TYR A 71 14.33 -0.20 20.94
C TYR A 71 13.88 -1.35 21.85
N ASP A 72 12.68 -1.26 22.44
CA ASP A 72 12.12 -2.33 23.27
C ASP A 72 11.92 -3.62 22.48
N MET A 73 11.46 -3.52 21.24
CA MET A 73 11.28 -4.67 20.35
C MET A 73 12.60 -5.28 19.89
N GLU A 74 13.61 -4.44 19.61
CA GLU A 74 14.98 -4.91 19.34
C GLU A 74 15.55 -5.68 20.53
N ARG A 75 15.34 -5.17 21.76
CA ARG A 75 15.76 -5.88 22.99
C ARG A 75 15.06 -7.22 23.19
N ARG A 76 13.81 -7.34 22.74
CA ARG A 76 13.04 -8.60 22.74
C ARG A 76 13.41 -9.53 21.59
N GLY A 77 14.22 -9.08 20.63
CA GLY A 77 14.52 -9.82 19.40
C GLY A 77 13.35 -9.89 18.42
N GLU A 78 12.34 -9.04 18.59
CA GLU A 78 11.14 -9.00 17.74
C GLU A 78 11.29 -8.06 16.54
N PHE A 79 12.34 -7.23 16.48
CA PHE A 79 12.57 -6.26 15.42
C PHE A 79 13.93 -6.51 14.74
N PRO A 80 14.07 -6.23 13.42
CA PRO A 80 15.34 -6.37 12.70
C PRO A 80 16.51 -5.72 13.43
N ARG A 81 17.65 -6.42 13.46
CA ARG A 81 18.83 -5.95 14.17
C ARG A 81 19.42 -4.74 13.43
N ARG A 82 19.55 -3.63 14.15
CA ARG A 82 20.26 -2.46 13.64
C ARG A 82 21.75 -2.74 13.47
N PHE A 83 22.37 -2.10 12.49
CA PHE A 83 23.83 -2.09 12.36
C PHE A 83 24.36 -0.66 12.20
N ASN A 84 25.59 -0.47 12.65
CA ASN A 84 26.25 0.83 12.65
C ASN A 84 27.11 0.94 11.40
N LEU A 85 26.79 1.89 10.52
CA LEU A 85 27.65 2.24 9.39
C LEU A 85 28.85 3.06 9.88
N THR A 86 28.64 3.93 10.86
CA THR A 86 29.68 4.72 11.55
C THR A 86 29.33 4.87 13.03
N ALA A 87 30.21 5.47 13.84
CA ALA A 87 29.99 5.68 15.28
C ALA A 87 28.63 6.34 15.63
N ARG A 88 28.07 7.16 14.73
CA ARG A 88 26.79 7.86 14.92
C ARG A 88 25.71 7.46 13.91
N CYS A 89 26.04 6.69 12.87
CA CYS A 89 25.10 6.33 11.82
C CYS A 89 24.59 4.90 12.02
N VAL A 90 23.36 4.81 12.52
CA VAL A 90 22.61 3.55 12.66
C VAL A 90 21.67 3.43 11.47
N VAL A 91 21.68 2.25 10.83
CA VAL A 91 20.88 1.94 9.66
C VAL A 91 20.20 0.57 9.82
N TRP A 92 19.14 0.38 9.05
CA TRP A 92 18.41 -0.88 8.92
C TRP A 92 18.39 -1.33 7.47
N ASP A 93 18.38 -2.64 7.23
CA ASP A 93 18.13 -3.20 5.90
C ASP A 93 16.63 -3.09 5.58
N LEU A 94 16.29 -2.50 4.44
CA LEU A 94 14.90 -2.37 4.02
C LEU A 94 14.23 -3.73 3.86
N THR A 95 14.95 -4.70 3.30
CA THR A 95 14.44 -6.05 3.04
C THR A 95 14.04 -6.75 4.33
N GLU A 96 14.85 -6.60 5.38
CA GLU A 96 14.53 -7.16 6.70
C GLU A 96 13.33 -6.48 7.34
N VAL A 97 13.22 -5.15 7.18
CA VAL A 97 12.07 -4.39 7.70
C VAL A 97 10.78 -4.75 6.95
N GLU A 98 10.84 -4.94 5.64
CA GLU A 98 9.71 -5.42 4.83
C GLU A 98 9.30 -6.84 5.23
N ALA A 99 10.26 -7.78 5.32
CA ALA A 99 9.99 -9.14 5.77
C ALA A 99 9.39 -9.18 7.18
N TRP A 100 9.82 -8.28 8.07
CA TRP A 100 9.24 -8.12 9.39
C TRP A 100 7.80 -7.59 9.36
N LEU A 101 7.49 -6.64 8.49
CA LEU A 101 6.12 -6.15 8.28
C LEU A 101 5.20 -7.26 7.77
N ASP A 102 5.68 -8.08 6.84
CA ASP A 102 4.93 -9.23 6.32
C ASP A 102 4.71 -10.29 7.40
N ALA A 103 5.73 -10.60 8.20
CA ALA A 103 5.58 -11.49 9.35
C ALA A 103 4.55 -10.95 10.36
N ARG A 104 4.53 -9.63 10.60
CA ARG A 104 3.53 -8.98 11.48
C ARG A 104 2.13 -9.02 10.88
N ARG A 105 1.98 -8.83 9.57
CA ARG A 105 0.71 -8.99 8.86
C ARG A 105 0.20 -10.42 9.02
N GLN A 106 1.05 -11.41 8.80
CA GLN A 106 0.69 -12.82 8.94
C GLN A 106 0.32 -13.17 10.38
N ALA A 107 1.08 -12.68 11.37
CA ALA A 107 0.77 -12.89 12.79
C ALA A 107 -0.50 -12.18 13.25
N SER A 108 -0.87 -11.07 12.60
CA SER A 108 -2.15 -10.39 12.82
C SER A 108 -3.31 -11.17 12.20
N ASP A 109 -3.13 -11.71 11.00
CA ASP A 109 -4.13 -12.52 10.29
C ASP A 109 -4.40 -13.85 11.03
N SER A 110 -3.34 -14.51 11.49
CA SER A 110 -3.42 -15.73 12.30
C SER A 110 -3.87 -15.50 13.75
N ALA A 111 -4.27 -14.27 14.11
CA ALA A 111 -4.65 -13.84 15.46
C ALA A 111 -3.63 -14.11 16.57
N GLN A 112 -2.36 -14.34 16.21
CA GLN A 112 -1.26 -14.56 17.15
C GLN A 112 -0.91 -13.28 17.93
N ILE A 113 -1.08 -12.11 17.30
CA ILE A 113 -0.99 -10.83 17.99
C ILE A 113 -2.33 -10.52 18.65
N LYS A 114 -2.40 -10.73 19.97
CA LYS A 114 -3.59 -10.37 20.76
C LYS A 114 -3.81 -8.86 20.68
N ARG A 115 -4.92 -8.45 20.07
CA ARG A 115 -5.37 -7.06 20.11
C ARG A 115 -5.64 -6.69 21.57
N ALA A 116 -5.31 -5.45 21.93
CA ALA A 116 -5.68 -4.94 23.25
C ALA A 116 -7.20 -5.10 23.43
N PRO A 117 -7.67 -5.62 24.58
CA PRO A 117 -9.10 -5.74 24.82
C PRO A 117 -9.75 -4.36 24.72
N SER A 118 -10.94 -4.31 24.15
CA SER A 118 -11.71 -3.06 24.12
C SER A 118 -11.84 -2.54 25.55
N PRO A 119 -11.57 -1.24 25.80
CA PRO A 119 -11.62 -0.69 27.14
C PRO A 119 -13.04 -0.79 27.68
N ASP A 120 -13.22 -1.52 28.79
CA ASP A 120 -14.52 -1.63 29.46
C ASP A 120 -14.93 -0.23 29.97
N VAL A 121 -16.00 0.30 29.37
CA VAL A 121 -16.54 1.63 29.67
C VAL A 121 -16.98 1.74 31.14
N ARG A 122 -17.36 0.62 31.78
CA ARG A 122 -17.80 0.58 33.18
C ARG A 122 -16.65 0.78 34.16
N GLN A 123 -15.42 0.47 33.74
CA GLN A 123 -14.21 0.66 34.55
C GLN A 123 -13.64 2.08 34.44
N ARG A 124 -14.29 2.98 33.70
CA ARG A 124 -13.82 4.36 33.56
C ARG A 124 -14.02 5.10 34.88
N LYS A 125 -12.91 5.58 35.45
CA LYS A 125 -12.92 6.48 36.62
C LYS A 125 -13.70 7.77 36.38
N HIS A 126 -13.64 8.29 35.15
CA HIS A 126 -14.36 9.49 34.72
C HIS A 126 -15.59 9.10 33.87
N ARG A 127 -16.75 9.67 34.21
CA ARG A 127 -18.07 9.44 33.57
C ARG A 127 -18.51 7.96 33.54
N PRO A 128 -18.76 7.35 34.71
CA PRO A 128 -19.25 5.98 34.78
C PRO A 128 -20.64 5.85 34.14
N VAL A 129 -20.87 4.75 33.44
CA VAL A 129 -22.23 4.39 32.97
C VAL A 129 -23.04 3.94 34.17
N LYS A 130 -24.17 4.62 34.44
CA LYS A 130 -25.13 4.19 35.47
C LYS A 130 -25.67 2.82 35.07
N ALA A 131 -25.50 1.82 35.92
CA ALA A 131 -26.11 0.51 35.70
C ALA A 131 -27.63 0.65 35.79
N THR A 132 -28.36 0.22 34.75
CA THR A 132 -29.81 0.15 34.77
C THR A 132 -30.20 -1.07 35.64
N PRO A 133 -30.97 -0.90 36.72
CA PRO A 133 -31.43 -2.03 37.50
C PRO A 133 -32.43 -2.84 36.67
N VAL A 134 -32.11 -4.11 36.39
CA VAL A 134 -33.06 -5.09 35.86
C VAL A 134 -33.95 -5.53 37.02
N SER A 135 -35.26 -5.30 36.87
CA SER A 135 -36.32 -5.75 37.79
C SER A 135 -36.65 -7.23 37.62
#